data_AF-A0A8H4WEL0-F1
#
_entry.id   AF-A0A8H4WEL0-F1
#
_cell.length_a   1.000
_cell.length_b   1.000
_cell.length_c   1.000
_cell.angle_alpha   90.00
_cell.angle_beta   90.00
_cell.angle_gamma   90.00
#
_symmetry.space_group_name_H-M   'P 1'
#
loop_
_entity.id
_entity.type
_entity.pdbx_description
1 polymer ?
#
loop_
_entity_poly.entity_id
_entity_poly.type
_entity_poly.pdbx_seq_one_letter_code
_entity_poly.pdbx_strand_id
1 'polypeptide(L)'
;MAVNLRGRLHSLELSSYLGNVVTALQVPLPPNRLSCECEMKHDDLQKVAQVASFIRQQVTSIDEQFVWQLIESKRVPDASAFTPSPFLALVSSWRHMKTHSVDFGPILGHIDTFEMDMPPFINSSVIMPQHMTKDPVWEVNITLANNSSFDTLVKSSLFYLVGESSVHTASGCSIL
;
A
#
# COMPACT_ATOMS: atom_id res chain seq x y z
N MET A 1 -2.88 -7.11 0.00
CA MET A 1 -1.91 -6.26 -0.73
C MET A 1 -2.16 -6.41 -2.23
N ALA A 2 -2.16 -5.31 -2.99
CA ALA A 2 -2.26 -5.36 -4.44
C ALA A 2 -0.91 -5.74 -5.08
N VAL A 3 -0.92 -6.65 -6.07
CA VAL A 3 0.27 -7.13 -6.78
C VAL A 3 0.10 -6.99 -8.28
N ASN A 4 1.01 -6.28 -8.94
CA ASN A 4 1.05 -6.17 -10.40
C ASN A 4 1.48 -7.51 -11.03
N LEU A 5 0.63 -8.06 -11.89
CA LEU A 5 0.84 -9.36 -12.52
C LEU A 5 1.48 -9.26 -13.92
N ARG A 6 1.61 -8.06 -14.50
CA ARG A 6 2.15 -7.88 -15.86
C ARG A 6 3.55 -8.47 -16.01
N GLY A 7 4.42 -8.21 -15.03
CA GLY A 7 5.79 -8.73 -15.01
C GLY A 7 5.90 -10.20 -14.60
N ARG A 8 4.77 -10.89 -14.33
CA ARG A 8 4.71 -12.31 -13.94
C ARG A 8 4.28 -13.22 -15.09
N LEU A 9 3.63 -12.67 -16.11
CA LEU A 9 3.19 -13.39 -17.30
C LEU A 9 4.25 -13.26 -18.39
N HIS A 10 5.35 -14.01 -18.29
CA HIS A 10 6.48 -13.88 -19.22
C HIS A 10 6.14 -14.32 -20.64
N SER A 11 5.12 -15.16 -20.81
CA SER A 11 4.57 -15.52 -22.12
C SER A 11 3.87 -14.37 -22.85
N LEU A 12 3.54 -13.28 -22.16
CA LEU A 12 2.80 -12.13 -22.71
C LEU A 12 3.57 -10.82 -22.49
N GLU A 13 3.74 -10.03 -23.55
CA GLU A 13 4.32 -8.70 -23.42
C GLU A 13 3.26 -7.69 -22.94
N LEU A 14 3.12 -7.56 -21.62
CA LEU A 14 2.08 -6.73 -20.99
C LEU A 14 2.58 -5.40 -20.44
N SER A 15 3.82 -5.00 -20.72
CA SER A 15 4.43 -3.79 -20.16
C SER A 15 3.67 -2.50 -20.50
N SER A 16 3.09 -2.43 -21.70
CA SER A 16 2.29 -1.32 -22.21
C SER A 16 0.77 -1.52 -22.06
N TYR A 17 0.34 -2.66 -21.50
CA TYR A 17 -1.09 -2.96 -21.37
C TYR A 17 -1.76 -2.05 -20.35
N LEU A 18 -2.75 -1.29 -20.81
CA LEU A 18 -3.44 -0.27 -20.03
C LEU A 18 -4.54 -0.81 -19.11
N GLY A 19 -5.03 -2.03 -19.35
CA GLY A 19 -6.09 -2.62 -18.53
C GLY A 19 -5.60 -3.16 -17.18
N ASN A 20 -6.53 -3.61 -16.32
CA ASN A 20 -6.18 -4.15 -15.01
C ASN A 20 -5.57 -5.55 -15.11
N VAL A 21 -4.35 -5.70 -14.59
CA VAL A 21 -3.63 -6.99 -14.47
C VAL A 21 -3.00 -7.02 -13.08
N VAL A 22 -3.86 -7.23 -12.08
CA VAL A 22 -3.55 -7.11 -10.66
C VAL A 22 -4.29 -8.21 -9.89
N THR A 23 -3.70 -8.69 -8.80
CA THR A 23 -4.40 -9.54 -7.83
C THR A 23 -4.22 -9.03 -6.42
N ALA A 24 -5.14 -9.42 -5.53
CA ALA A 24 -5.04 -9.18 -4.11
C ALA A 24 -4.40 -10.39 -3.43
N LEU A 25 -3.20 -10.19 -2.87
CA LEU A 25 -2.55 -11.15 -2.00
C LEU A 25 -2.99 -10.93 -0.54
N GLN A 26 -3.62 -11.92 0.05
CA GLN A 26 -3.94 -11.92 1.48
C GLN A 26 -2.76 -12.48 2.26
N VAL A 27 -2.20 -11.68 3.16
CA VAL A 27 -1.09 -12.08 4.03
C VAL A 27 -1.66 -12.17 5.45
N PRO A 28 -1.94 -13.37 5.99
CA PRO A 28 -2.43 -13.51 7.34
C PRO A 28 -1.30 -13.16 8.31
N LEU A 29 -1.47 -12.06 9.04
CA LEU A 29 -0.54 -11.68 10.10
C LEU A 29 -1.07 -12.22 11.44
N PRO A 30 -0.21 -12.74 12.31
CA PRO A 30 -0.64 -13.16 13.64
C PRO A 30 -1.20 -11.95 14.40
N PRO A 31 -2.27 -12.13 15.22
CA PRO A 31 -2.80 -11.05 16.02
C PRO A 31 -1.71 -10.55 16.97
N ASN A 32 -1.32 -9.28 16.82
CA ASN A 32 -0.33 -8.69 17.69
C ASN A 32 -1.00 -8.39 19.04
N ARG A 33 -0.50 -9.00 20.13
CA ARG A 33 -0.93 -8.58 21.46
C ARG A 33 -0.29 -7.22 21.71
N LEU A 34 -1.10 -6.16 21.70
CA LEU A 34 -0.66 -4.81 22.02
C LEU A 34 -0.09 -4.81 23.45
N SER A 35 1.23 -4.77 23.60
CA SER A 35 1.83 -4.31 24.85
C SER A 35 1.71 -2.79 24.84
N CYS A 36 1.03 -2.22 25.83
CA CYS A 36 0.95 -0.77 26.07
C CYS A 36 2.30 -0.22 26.58
N GLU A 37 3.40 -0.52 25.90
CA GLU A 37 4.72 -0.01 26.27
C GLU A 37 5.17 1.03 25.23
N CYS A 38 5.51 2.21 25.73
CA CYS A 38 5.96 3.36 24.93
C CYS A 38 7.39 3.20 24.40
N GLU A 39 8.12 2.15 24.81
CA GLU A 39 9.50 1.90 24.41
C GLU A 39 9.57 0.77 23.38
N MET A 40 10.22 1.05 22.24
CA MET A 40 10.54 0.02 21.24
C MET A 40 11.53 -0.97 21.83
N LYS A 41 11.14 -2.25 21.89
CA LYS A 41 12.07 -3.32 22.28
C LYS A 41 12.78 -3.85 21.03
N HIS A 42 13.96 -4.44 21.21
CA HIS A 42 14.69 -5.12 20.13
C HIS A 42 13.79 -6.14 19.39
N ASP A 43 12.90 -6.78 20.15
CA ASP A 43 11.88 -7.71 19.67
C ASP A 43 10.92 -7.09 18.63
N ASP A 44 10.67 -5.78 18.66
CA ASP A 44 9.74 -5.14 17.73
C ASP A 44 10.33 -4.96 16.34
N LEU A 45 11.61 -4.62 16.22
CA LEU A 45 12.32 -4.61 14.94
C LEU A 45 12.41 -6.02 14.34
N GLN A 46 12.63 -7.02 15.17
CA GLN A 46 12.64 -8.43 14.74
C GLN A 46 11.27 -8.84 14.19
N LYS A 47 10.17 -8.45 14.85
CA LYS A 47 8.80 -8.69 14.35
C LYS A 47 8.57 -8.00 13.00
N VAL A 48 8.99 -6.74 12.85
CA VAL A 48 8.89 -6.01 11.56
C VAL A 48 9.66 -6.76 10.47
N ALA A 49 10.89 -7.19 10.75
CA ALA A 49 11.70 -7.95 9.80
C ALA A 49 11.07 -9.31 9.44
N GLN A 50 10.47 -10.01 10.42
CA GLN A 50 9.74 -11.26 10.19
C GLN A 50 8.52 -11.05 9.31
N VAL A 51 7.70 -10.02 9.59
CA VAL A 51 6.53 -9.67 8.78
C VAL A 51 6.96 -9.28 7.36
N ALA A 52 8.00 -8.47 7.21
CA ALA A 52 8.54 -8.07 5.91
C ALA A 52 9.05 -9.27 5.11
N SER A 53 9.78 -10.19 5.77
CA SER A 53 10.25 -11.43 5.16
C SER A 53 9.09 -12.31 4.69
N PHE A 54 8.06 -12.46 5.54
CA PHE A 54 6.86 -13.24 5.20
C PHE A 54 6.09 -12.64 4.02
N ILE A 55 5.86 -11.32 4.03
CA ILE A 55 5.25 -10.61 2.89
C ILE A 55 6.07 -10.86 1.62
N ARG A 56 7.40 -10.73 1.70
CA ARG A 56 8.28 -10.95 0.55
C ARG A 56 8.13 -12.36 0.00
N GLN A 57 8.16 -13.38 0.86
CA GLN A 57 7.97 -14.78 0.46
C GLN A 57 6.64 -14.98 -0.28
N GLN A 58 5.54 -14.45 0.27
CA GLN A 58 4.21 -14.56 -0.34
C GLN A 58 4.10 -13.81 -1.67
N VAL A 59 4.75 -12.66 -1.83
CA VAL A 59 4.78 -11.95 -3.11
C VAL A 59 5.65 -12.68 -4.14
N THR A 60 6.74 -13.30 -3.71
CA THR A 60 7.64 -14.06 -4.61
C THR A 60 7.05 -15.39 -5.05
N SER A 61 6.11 -15.98 -4.30
CA SER A 61 5.43 -17.20 -4.72
C SER A 61 4.37 -16.99 -5.81
N ILE A 62 4.07 -15.74 -6.18
CA ILE A 62 3.19 -15.42 -7.31
C ILE A 62 4.03 -15.48 -8.60
N ASP A 63 4.13 -16.69 -9.15
CA ASP A 63 4.76 -16.98 -10.43
C ASP A 63 3.74 -17.04 -11.58
N GLU A 64 4.23 -17.30 -12.79
CA GLU A 64 3.39 -17.39 -13.99
C GLU A 64 2.34 -18.49 -13.88
N GLN A 65 2.71 -19.64 -13.31
CA GLN A 65 1.80 -20.77 -13.14
C GLN A 65 0.63 -20.42 -12.21
N PHE A 66 0.92 -19.74 -11.09
CA PHE A 66 -0.11 -19.22 -10.19
C PHE A 66 -1.08 -18.29 -10.91
N VAL A 67 -0.58 -17.39 -11.77
CA VAL A 67 -1.44 -16.46 -12.51
C VAL A 67 -2.35 -17.20 -13.49
N TRP A 68 -1.83 -18.18 -14.22
CA TRP A 68 -2.64 -19.00 -15.12
C TRP A 68 -3.71 -19.78 -14.36
N GLN A 69 -3.37 -20.40 -13.23
CA GLN A 69 -4.33 -21.07 -12.35
C GLN A 69 -5.42 -20.11 -11.85
N LEU A 70 -5.05 -18.87 -11.52
CA LEU A 70 -6.01 -17.84 -11.10
C LEU A 70 -6.98 -17.51 -12.24
N ILE A 71 -6.48 -17.31 -13.46
CA ILE A 71 -7.31 -17.06 -14.65
C ILE A 71 -8.24 -18.24 -14.93
N GLU A 72 -7.71 -19.46 -14.91
CA GLU A 72 -8.45 -20.70 -15.16
C GLU A 72 -9.51 -20.99 -14.09
N SER A 73 -9.25 -20.59 -12.84
CA SER A 73 -10.18 -20.80 -11.74
C SER A 73 -11.53 -20.13 -11.98
N LYS A 74 -11.60 -19.15 -12.91
CA LYS A 74 -12.78 -18.32 -13.20
C LYS A 74 -13.44 -17.80 -11.92
N ARG A 75 -12.66 -17.63 -10.84
CA ARG A 75 -13.15 -17.06 -9.59
C ARG A 75 -13.54 -15.63 -9.88
N VAL A 76 -14.84 -15.42 -10.07
CA VAL A 76 -15.41 -14.09 -9.98
C VAL A 76 -15.17 -13.64 -8.54
N PRO A 77 -14.50 -12.50 -8.31
CA PRO A 77 -14.33 -11.97 -6.97
C PRO A 77 -15.71 -11.83 -6.34
N ASP A 78 -15.94 -12.51 -5.21
CA ASP A 78 -17.14 -12.26 -4.43
C ASP A 78 -17.06 -10.80 -3.96
N ALA A 79 -18.04 -9.99 -4.36
CA ALA A 79 -18.11 -8.58 -3.95
C ALA A 79 -18.14 -8.43 -2.42
N SER A 80 -18.59 -9.47 -1.70
CA SER A 80 -18.56 -9.52 -0.24
C SER A 80 -17.14 -9.57 0.35
N ALA A 81 -16.14 -10.04 -0.42
CA ALA A 81 -14.75 -10.11 0.02
C ALA A 81 -14.07 -8.72 0.15
N PHE A 82 -14.74 -7.66 -0.32
CA PHE A 82 -14.32 -6.28 -0.16
C PHE A 82 -15.02 -5.56 1.01
N THR A 83 -15.73 -6.29 1.87
CA THR A 83 -16.33 -5.69 3.06
C THR A 83 -15.23 -5.11 3.97
N PRO A 84 -15.31 -3.81 4.30
CA PRO A 84 -14.39 -3.19 5.25
C PRO A 84 -14.43 -3.96 6.57
N SER A 85 -13.28 -4.45 7.02
CA SER A 85 -13.13 -5.12 8.30
C SER A 85 -12.08 -4.40 9.13
N PRO A 86 -12.31 -4.17 10.43
CA PRO A 86 -11.29 -3.58 11.30
C PRO A 86 -10.03 -4.46 11.41
N PHE A 87 -10.11 -5.73 11.01
CA PHE A 87 -9.02 -6.69 11.03
C PHE A 87 -8.29 -6.82 9.68
N LEU A 88 -8.72 -6.08 8.66
CA LEU A 88 -8.09 -6.07 7.34
C LEU A 88 -7.37 -4.73 7.12
N ALA A 89 -6.12 -4.82 6.69
CA ALA A 89 -5.36 -3.69 6.17
C ALA A 89 -5.16 -3.88 4.66
N LEU A 90 -5.54 -2.86 3.88
CA LEU A 90 -5.43 -2.87 2.42
C LEU A 90 -4.23 -2.01 2.03
N VAL A 91 -3.20 -2.63 1.47
CA VAL A 91 -2.00 -1.91 1.02
C VAL A 91 -1.87 -1.98 -0.50
N SER A 92 -1.72 -0.81 -1.13
CA SER A 92 -1.37 -0.65 -2.54
C SER A 92 -0.06 0.13 -2.68
N SER A 93 0.73 -0.17 -3.70
CA SER A 93 2.02 0.50 -3.93
C SER A 93 2.13 1.06 -5.34
N TRP A 94 2.28 2.38 -5.42
CA TRP A 94 2.42 3.16 -6.65
C TRP A 94 3.86 3.60 -6.90
N ARG A 95 4.82 3.13 -6.08
CA ARG A 95 6.25 3.42 -6.21
C ARG A 95 6.84 3.17 -7.60
N HIS A 96 6.27 2.23 -8.34
CA HIS A 96 6.71 1.87 -9.69
C HIS A 96 6.25 2.88 -10.76
N MET A 97 5.28 3.74 -10.44
CA MET A 97 4.80 4.78 -11.34
C MET A 97 5.87 5.86 -11.43
N LYS A 98 6.29 6.16 -12.66
CA LYS A 98 7.37 7.13 -12.93
C LYS A 98 6.86 8.57 -12.99
N THR A 99 5.88 8.90 -12.16
CA THR A 99 5.13 10.18 -12.18
C THR A 99 6.07 11.39 -12.21
N HIS A 100 7.01 11.46 -11.27
CA HIS A 100 7.93 12.60 -11.16
C HIS A 100 9.00 12.68 -12.27
N SER A 101 9.14 11.64 -13.12
CA SER A 101 10.04 11.71 -14.29
C SER A 101 9.38 12.29 -15.53
N VAL A 102 8.06 12.42 -15.54
CA VAL A 102 7.34 12.95 -16.70
C VAL A 102 7.66 14.44 -16.82
N ASP A 103 8.05 14.88 -18.02
CA ASP A 103 8.30 16.27 -18.37
C ASP A 103 7.29 16.70 -19.42
N PHE A 104 6.48 17.72 -19.11
CA PHE A 104 5.48 18.29 -20.01
C PHE A 104 6.05 19.43 -20.87
N GLY A 105 7.36 19.58 -20.93
CA GLY A 105 8.07 20.54 -21.76
C GLY A 105 8.38 21.85 -21.01
N PRO A 106 8.95 22.85 -21.69
CA PRO A 106 9.61 23.99 -21.06
C PRO A 106 8.70 24.92 -20.24
N ILE A 107 7.37 24.83 -20.43
CA ILE A 107 6.39 25.68 -19.73
C ILE A 107 5.94 25.04 -18.42
N LEU A 108 5.64 23.74 -18.45
CA LEU A 108 5.05 23.01 -17.32
C LEU A 108 6.09 22.18 -16.55
N GLY A 109 7.15 21.73 -17.22
CA GLY A 109 8.25 20.99 -16.62
C GLY A 109 7.84 19.65 -16.04
N HIS A 110 8.55 19.27 -14.97
CA HIS A 110 8.31 18.04 -14.23
C HIS A 110 7.16 18.16 -13.22
N ILE A 111 6.59 17.02 -12.83
CA ILE A 111 5.61 16.96 -11.74
C ILE A 111 6.35 17.10 -10.39
N ASP A 112 6.13 18.23 -9.71
CA ASP A 112 6.71 18.49 -8.39
C ASP A 112 5.96 17.76 -7.26
N THR A 113 4.63 17.77 -7.31
CA THR A 113 3.75 17.15 -6.30
C THR A 113 2.74 16.22 -6.96
N PHE A 114 2.43 15.13 -6.28
CA PHE A 114 1.42 14.17 -6.72
C PHE A 114 0.56 13.78 -5.53
N GLU A 115 -0.66 14.30 -5.50
CA GLU A 115 -1.63 14.02 -4.45
C GLU A 115 -2.71 13.07 -4.97
N MET A 116 -3.26 12.28 -4.06
CA MET A 116 -4.34 11.35 -4.34
C MET A 116 -5.47 11.61 -3.36
N ASP A 117 -6.67 11.84 -3.88
CA ASP A 117 -7.88 11.80 -3.06
C ASP A 117 -8.09 10.35 -2.58
N MET A 118 -7.82 10.12 -1.29
CA MET A 118 -8.00 8.81 -0.69
C MET A 118 -9.49 8.46 -0.62
N PRO A 119 -9.93 7.36 -1.26
CA PRO A 119 -11.28 6.88 -1.05
C PRO A 119 -11.47 6.52 0.43
N PRO A 120 -12.69 6.64 0.99
CA PRO A 120 -12.95 6.49 2.43
C PRO A 120 -12.95 5.01 2.88
N PHE A 121 -12.03 4.20 2.35
CA PHE A 121 -11.84 2.82 2.80
C PHE A 121 -10.98 2.82 4.04
N ILE A 122 -11.61 2.57 5.19
CA ILE A 122 -10.94 2.40 6.48
C ILE A 122 -9.84 1.34 6.36
N ASN A 123 -8.70 1.59 7.00
CA ASN A 123 -7.51 0.74 7.01
C ASN A 123 -6.90 0.52 5.62
N SER A 124 -7.12 1.44 4.68
CA SER A 124 -6.42 1.47 3.41
C SER A 124 -5.14 2.29 3.50
N SER A 125 -4.12 1.87 2.74
CA SER A 125 -2.84 2.54 2.66
C SER A 125 -2.32 2.50 1.23
N VAL A 126 -1.88 3.64 0.74
CA VAL A 126 -1.26 3.78 -0.58
C VAL A 126 0.15 4.31 -0.40
N ILE A 127 1.14 3.56 -0.87
CA ILE A 127 2.52 4.02 -0.95
C ILE A 127 2.66 4.79 -2.25
N MET A 128 2.95 6.09 -2.15
CA MET A 128 2.94 7.04 -3.27
C MET A 128 4.11 6.80 -4.24
N PRO A 129 4.07 7.39 -5.46
CA PRO A 129 5.18 7.36 -6.40
C PRO A 129 6.50 7.84 -5.77
N GLN A 130 7.62 7.31 -6.25
CA GLN A 130 8.94 7.70 -5.75
C GLN A 130 9.28 9.13 -6.16
N HIS A 131 9.60 9.99 -5.20
CA HIS A 131 10.12 11.33 -5.50
C HIS A 131 11.52 11.25 -6.12
N MET A 132 11.84 12.19 -7.01
CA MET A 132 13.11 12.22 -7.76
C MET A 132 14.25 12.93 -6.99
N THR A 133 14.10 13.12 -5.67
CA THR A 133 15.11 13.74 -4.81
C THR A 133 16.32 12.84 -4.59
N LYS A 134 17.48 13.44 -4.28
CA LYS A 134 18.74 12.72 -3.97
C LYS A 134 18.59 11.75 -2.79
N ASP A 135 17.71 12.09 -1.85
CA ASP A 135 17.28 11.24 -0.75
C ASP A 135 15.84 10.80 -1.03
N PRO A 136 15.58 9.52 -1.37
CA PRO A 136 14.23 9.06 -1.69
C PRO A 136 13.39 8.99 -0.41
N VAL A 137 12.51 9.96 -0.22
CA VAL A 137 11.48 9.94 0.81
C VAL A 137 10.27 9.18 0.26
N TRP A 138 9.76 8.23 1.04
CA TRP A 138 8.54 7.51 0.70
C TRP A 138 7.35 8.14 1.42
N GLU A 139 6.40 8.66 0.65
CA GLU A 139 5.12 9.11 1.18
C GLU A 139 4.13 7.93 1.24
N VAL A 140 3.38 7.85 2.33
CA VAL A 140 2.36 6.82 2.54
C VAL A 140 1.08 7.50 3.04
N ASN A 141 0.02 7.39 2.26
CA ASN A 141 -1.30 7.87 2.64
C ASN A 141 -2.07 6.75 3.35
N ILE A 142 -2.55 7.01 4.56
CA ILE A 142 -3.23 6.03 5.41
C ILE A 142 -4.62 6.56 5.80
N THR A 143 -5.66 5.80 5.49
CA THR A 143 -7.02 6.09 5.93
C THR A 143 -7.32 5.33 7.22
N LEU A 144 -7.51 6.06 8.32
CA LEU A 144 -7.84 5.50 9.63
C LEU A 144 -9.32 5.68 9.95
N ALA A 145 -9.86 4.81 10.81
CA ALA A 145 -11.29 4.81 11.15
C ALA A 145 -11.74 6.08 11.89
N ASN A 146 -10.87 6.64 12.75
CA ASN A 146 -11.17 7.78 13.61
C ASN A 146 -9.89 8.44 14.14
N ASN A 147 -10.05 9.64 14.73
CA ASN A 147 -8.95 10.39 15.34
C ASN A 147 -8.26 9.63 16.47
N SER A 148 -8.96 8.80 17.23
CA SER A 148 -8.34 7.99 18.29
C SER A 148 -7.34 6.96 17.74
N SER A 149 -7.61 6.42 16.56
CA SER A 149 -6.70 5.51 15.86
C SER A 149 -5.46 6.27 15.37
N PHE A 150 -5.64 7.50 14.88
CA PHE A 150 -4.54 8.40 14.53
C PHE A 150 -3.68 8.71 15.76
N ASP A 151 -4.29 9.14 16.86
CA ASP A 151 -3.60 9.44 18.11
C ASP A 151 -2.80 8.25 18.64
N THR A 152 -3.31 7.03 18.44
CA THR A 152 -2.63 5.80 18.82
C THR A 152 -1.43 5.52 17.91
N LEU A 153 -1.62 5.68 16.59
CA LEU A 153 -0.56 5.49 15.59
C LEU A 153 0.61 6.45 15.84
N VAL A 154 0.32 7.75 16.00
CA VAL A 154 1.34 8.77 16.26
C VAL A 154 1.93 8.70 17.65
N LYS A 155 1.38 7.90 18.58
CA LYS A 155 2.04 7.63 19.88
C LYS A 155 2.91 6.38 19.84
N SER A 156 2.83 5.60 18.76
CA SER A 156 3.65 4.40 18.61
C SER A 156 5.11 4.76 18.37
N SER A 157 5.99 4.17 19.17
CA SER A 157 7.44 4.27 18.98
C SER A 157 7.92 3.76 17.61
N LEU A 158 7.18 2.84 16.99
CA LEU A 158 7.45 2.35 15.63
C LEU A 158 7.20 3.41 14.55
N PHE A 159 6.31 4.37 14.79
CA PHE A 159 5.94 5.38 13.80
C PHE A 159 7.02 6.47 13.67
N TYR A 160 7.61 6.89 14.79
CA TYR A 160 8.65 7.93 14.83
C TYR A 160 10.01 7.50 14.29
N LEU A 161 10.22 6.20 14.06
CA LEU A 161 11.51 5.70 13.57
C LEU A 161 11.69 5.91 12.05
N VAL A 162 10.63 6.23 11.30
CA VAL A 162 10.62 6.09 9.83
C VAL A 162 10.04 7.30 9.06
N GLY A 163 9.51 8.35 9.69
CA GLY A 163 9.00 9.47 8.90
C GLY A 163 8.56 10.73 9.64
N GLU A 164 8.44 11.82 8.86
CA GLU A 164 7.69 13.03 9.21
C GLU A 164 6.22 12.82 8.78
N SER A 165 5.27 13.33 9.57
CA SER A 165 3.83 13.17 9.29
C SER A 165 3.14 14.50 9.04
N SER A 166 2.42 14.62 7.94
CA SER A 166 1.42 15.68 7.69
C SER A 166 0.02 15.09 7.82
N VAL A 167 -0.93 15.87 8.35
CA VAL A 167 -2.33 15.47 8.49
C VAL A 167 -3.17 16.27 7.52
N HIS A 168 -3.82 15.57 6.59
CA HIS A 168 -4.83 16.15 5.72
C HIS A 168 -6.19 15.57 6.13
N THR A 169 -7.05 16.40 6.72
CA THR A 169 -8.44 16.02 6.98
C THR A 169 -9.24 16.12 5.69
N ALA A 170 -9.88 15.03 5.28
CA ALA A 170 -10.85 15.06 4.19
C ALA A 170 -11.97 16.06 4.54
N SER A 171 -11.91 17.23 3.92
CA SER A 171 -12.94 18.25 4.04
C SER A 171 -14.01 17.93 3.00
N GLY A 172 -15.18 17.47 3.43
CA GLY A 172 -16.38 17.53 2.61
C GLY A 172 -16.98 16.17 2.21
N CYS A 173 -18.06 15.82 2.91
CA CYS A 173 -19.29 15.38 2.26
C CYS A 173 -20.43 15.61 3.26
N SER A 174 -20.89 16.86 3.37
CA SER A 174 -22.25 17.12 3.84
C SER A 174 -23.18 16.69 2.72
N ILE A 175 -23.70 15.47 2.83
CA ILE A 175 -24.85 15.06 2.03
C ILE A 175 -26.04 15.71 2.72
N LEU A 176 -26.56 16.78 2.10
CA LEU A 176 -27.94 17.23 2.30
C LEU A 176 -28.90 16.17 1.75
#